data_AF-A0A8S9ZAQ9-F1
#
_entry.id   AF-A0A8S9ZAQ9-F1
#
_cell.length_a   1.000
_cell.length_b   1.000
_cell.length_c   1.000
_cell.angle_alpha   90.00
_cell.angle_beta   90.00
_cell.angle_gamma   90.00
#
_symmetry.space_group_name_H-M   'P 1'
#
loop_
_entity.id
_entity.type
_entity.pdbx_description
1 polymer ?
#
loop_
_entity_poly.entity_id
_entity_poly.type
_entity_poly.pdbx_seq_one_letter_code
_entity_poly.pdbx_strand_id
1 'polypeptide(L)'
;MPTLNRLRIQQSFRDAKPLIGQKILRRACTLRNEFKIFLNNLNNELMDQLAMNIFRLLTDCVVNIDFPFKIASTSSAFGKIFAQLCIFGFRPDLFSVIADSMVTECVRNGGAHKRCETLIAWSQLMQFIFSNVRDGYYSEIRQQRRSSLPQQQLFLKQKHNLNTITTRGSL
;
A
#
# COMPACT_ATOMS: atom_id res chain seq x y z
N MET A 1 1.10 -20.99 -1.25
CA MET A 1 0.99 -20.78 -2.71
C MET A 1 1.75 -21.90 -3.43
N PRO A 2 1.26 -22.48 -4.54
CA PRO A 2 1.97 -23.57 -5.23
C PRO A 2 3.36 -23.15 -5.73
N THR A 3 4.36 -24.03 -5.62
CA THR A 3 5.78 -23.79 -5.95
C THR A 3 5.98 -23.21 -7.36
N LEU A 4 5.25 -23.71 -8.35
CA LEU A 4 5.37 -23.24 -9.74
C LEU A 4 4.86 -21.80 -9.92
N ASN A 5 3.77 -21.42 -9.26
CA ASN A 5 3.25 -20.05 -9.33
C ASN A 5 4.23 -19.09 -8.66
N ARG A 6 4.90 -19.50 -7.58
CA ARG A 6 5.94 -18.71 -6.92
C ARG A 6 7.09 -18.38 -7.87
N LEU A 7 7.62 -19.41 -8.54
CA LEU A 7 8.74 -19.25 -9.47
C LEU A 7 8.37 -18.30 -10.62
N ARG A 8 7.15 -18.38 -11.16
CA ARG A 8 6.66 -17.46 -12.20
C ARG A 8 6.70 -16.01 -11.72
N ILE A 9 6.18 -15.74 -10.51
CA ILE A 9 6.18 -14.40 -9.92
C ILE A 9 7.62 -13.90 -9.73
N GLN A 10 8.46 -14.69 -9.07
CA GLN A 10 9.85 -14.31 -8.80
C GLN A 10 10.65 -14.06 -10.09
N GLN A 11 10.48 -14.90 -11.11
CA GLN A 11 11.12 -14.70 -12.42
C GLN A 11 10.62 -13.43 -13.10
N SER A 12 9.32 -13.17 -13.08
CA SER A 12 8.75 -11.98 -13.71
C SER A 12 9.16 -10.66 -13.05
N PHE A 13 9.54 -10.71 -11.78
CA PHE A 13 9.94 -9.53 -11.00
C PHE A 13 11.45 -9.40 -10.79
N ARG A 14 12.25 -10.39 -11.21
CA ARG A 14 13.70 -10.48 -10.92
C ARG A 14 14.45 -9.18 -11.23
N ASP A 15 14.21 -8.62 -12.41
CA ASP A 15 14.91 -7.43 -12.91
C ASP A 15 14.06 -6.15 -12.77
N ALA A 16 13.03 -6.19 -11.92
CA ALA A 16 12.16 -5.03 -11.70
C ALA A 16 12.96 -3.88 -11.08
N LYS A 17 12.90 -2.72 -11.74
CA LYS A 17 13.52 -1.47 -11.28
C LYS A 17 12.50 -0.61 -10.54
N PRO A 18 12.92 0.32 -9.65
CA PRO A 18 12.01 1.23 -8.96
C PRO A 18 11.02 1.97 -9.86
N LEU A 19 11.41 2.23 -11.11
CA LEU A 19 10.57 2.84 -12.15
C LEU A 19 9.24 2.10 -12.39
N ILE A 20 9.13 0.81 -12.04
CA ILE A 20 7.88 0.06 -12.15
C ILE A 20 6.74 0.73 -11.35
N GLY A 21 7.04 1.34 -10.20
CA GLY A 21 6.07 2.08 -9.41
C GLY A 21 5.44 3.24 -10.17
N GLN A 22 6.27 4.03 -10.88
CA GLN A 22 5.79 5.13 -11.72
C GLN A 22 4.98 4.61 -12.92
N LYS A 23 5.39 3.49 -13.54
CA LYS A 23 4.63 2.85 -14.62
C LYS A 23 3.25 2.39 -14.14
N ILE A 24 3.16 1.84 -12.94
CA ILE A 24 1.91 1.41 -12.32
C ILE A 24 0.98 2.61 -12.07
N LEU A 25 1.48 3.69 -11.48
CA LEU A 25 0.68 4.91 -11.27
C LEU A 25 0.18 5.50 -12.60
N ARG A 26 1.06 5.57 -13.60
CA ARG A 26 0.70 6.05 -14.94
C ARG A 26 -0.39 5.19 -15.58
N ARG A 27 -0.30 3.86 -15.46
CA ARG A 27 -1.34 2.94 -15.93
C ARG A 27 -2.65 3.16 -15.20
N ALA A 28 -2.63 3.31 -13.88
CA ALA A 28 -3.84 3.53 -13.10
C ALA A 28 -4.57 4.83 -13.53
N CYS A 29 -3.84 5.89 -13.88
CA CYS A 29 -4.42 7.10 -14.48
C CYS A 29 -5.13 6.84 -15.81
N THR A 30 -4.61 5.92 -16.63
CA THR A 30 -5.23 5.57 -17.92
C THR A 30 -6.46 4.67 -17.76
N LEU A 31 -6.53 3.88 -16.69
CA LEU A 31 -7.65 2.99 -16.41
C LEU A 31 -8.85 3.73 -15.80
N ARG A 32 -8.59 4.74 -14.96
CA ARG A 32 -9.65 5.43 -14.23
C ARG A 32 -9.35 6.91 -14.04
N ASN A 33 -10.22 7.77 -14.56
CA ASN A 33 -10.03 9.22 -14.51
C ASN A 33 -10.05 9.76 -13.06
N GLU A 34 -10.84 9.16 -12.17
CA GLU A 34 -10.86 9.56 -10.76
C GLU A 34 -9.51 9.29 -10.07
N PHE A 35 -8.77 8.27 -10.48
CA PHE A 35 -7.41 8.05 -9.99
C PHE A 35 -6.45 9.13 -10.45
N LYS A 36 -6.59 9.58 -11.71
CA LYS A 36 -5.83 10.70 -12.26
C LYS A 36 -6.12 12.00 -11.49
N ILE A 37 -7.40 12.27 -11.20
CA ILE A 37 -7.80 13.44 -10.41
C ILE A 37 -7.17 13.38 -9.01
N PHE A 38 -7.24 12.23 -8.34
CA PHE A 38 -6.58 12.02 -7.05
C PHE A 38 -5.07 12.30 -7.12
N LEU A 39 -4.36 11.73 -8.09
CA LEU A 39 -2.91 11.94 -8.20
C LEU A 39 -2.54 13.40 -8.49
N ASN A 40 -3.34 14.13 -9.24
CA ASN A 40 -3.12 15.55 -9.51
C ASN A 40 -3.21 16.43 -8.25
N ASN A 41 -3.84 15.95 -7.17
CA ASN A 41 -3.88 16.65 -5.88
C ASN A 41 -2.61 16.43 -5.04
N LEU A 42 -1.74 15.51 -5.45
CA LEU A 42 -0.48 15.26 -4.76
C LEU A 42 0.64 16.13 -5.37
N ASN A 43 1.56 16.58 -4.52
CA ASN A 43 2.79 17.20 -5.02
C ASN A 43 3.74 16.12 -5.59
N ASN A 44 4.76 16.56 -6.34
CA ASN A 44 5.71 15.64 -6.98
C ASN A 44 6.41 14.72 -5.98
N GLU A 45 6.76 15.24 -4.80
CA GLU A 45 7.42 14.46 -3.76
C GLU A 45 6.55 13.30 -3.25
N LEU A 46 5.27 13.57 -2.94
CA LEU A 46 4.32 12.54 -2.51
C LEU A 46 4.06 11.53 -3.62
N MET A 47 4.01 11.96 -4.88
CA MET A 47 3.89 11.05 -6.01
C MET A 47 5.10 10.11 -6.14
N ASP A 48 6.32 10.63 -6.01
CA ASP A 48 7.53 9.83 -6.05
C ASP A 48 7.64 8.88 -4.86
N GLN A 49 7.27 9.34 -3.66
CA GLN A 49 7.17 8.50 -2.47
C GLN A 49 6.14 7.38 -2.66
N LEU A 50 4.98 7.69 -3.24
CA LEU A 50 3.94 6.69 -3.52
C LEU A 50 4.41 5.64 -4.52
N ALA A 51 5.08 6.06 -5.60
CA ALA A 51 5.69 5.15 -6.57
C ALA A 51 6.75 4.24 -5.91
N MET A 52 7.59 4.80 -5.05
CA MET A 52 8.60 4.04 -4.31
C MET A 52 7.96 3.07 -3.31
N ASN A 53 6.89 3.46 -2.63
CA ASN A 53 6.15 2.58 -1.72
C ASN A 53 5.51 1.40 -2.46
N ILE A 54 4.99 1.62 -3.68
CA ILE A 54 4.50 0.53 -4.55
C ILE A 54 5.64 -0.44 -4.88
N PHE A 55 6.79 0.08 -5.28
CA PHE A 55 7.95 -0.76 -5.61
C PHE A 55 8.43 -1.58 -4.39
N ARG A 56 8.53 -0.95 -3.22
CA ARG A 56 8.91 -1.62 -1.97
C ARG A 56 7.92 -2.70 -1.57
N LEU A 57 6.62 -2.42 -1.63
CA LEU A 57 5.57 -3.41 -1.37
C LEU A 57 5.76 -4.65 -2.25
N LEU A 58 5.88 -4.45 -3.56
CA LEU A 58 6.03 -5.57 -4.50
C LEU A 58 7.31 -6.35 -4.23
N THR A 59 8.43 -5.67 -4.01
CA THR A 59 9.72 -6.28 -3.70
C THR A 59 9.63 -7.15 -2.44
N ASP A 60 9.12 -6.57 -1.35
CA ASP A 60 9.00 -7.26 -0.07
C ASP A 60 8.04 -8.46 -0.15
N CYS A 61 6.92 -8.32 -0.85
CA CYS A 61 5.96 -9.41 -1.03
C CYS A 61 6.53 -10.54 -1.90
N VAL A 62 7.30 -10.23 -2.94
CA VAL A 62 7.91 -11.24 -3.82
C VAL A 62 9.05 -11.98 -3.11
N VAL A 63 9.87 -11.28 -2.33
CA VAL A 63 10.94 -11.89 -1.52
C VAL A 63 10.36 -12.78 -0.44
N ASN A 64 9.27 -12.35 0.21
CA ASN A 64 8.65 -13.06 1.34
C ASN A 64 7.41 -13.88 0.93
N ILE A 65 7.34 -14.31 -0.33
CA ILE A 65 6.15 -14.96 -0.92
C ILE A 65 5.73 -16.27 -0.23
N ASP A 66 6.67 -16.96 0.43
CA ASP A 66 6.42 -18.16 1.22
C ASP A 66 6.04 -17.86 2.69
N PHE A 67 5.99 -16.58 3.08
CA PHE A 67 5.67 -16.12 4.44
C PHE A 67 4.40 -15.25 4.44
N PRO A 68 3.19 -15.84 4.40
CA PRO A 68 1.93 -15.10 4.33
C PRO A 68 1.76 -14.04 5.40
N PHE A 69 2.22 -14.29 6.63
CA PHE A 69 2.17 -13.31 7.72
C PHE A 69 3.00 -12.05 7.44
N LYS A 70 4.16 -12.21 6.80
CA LYS A 70 5.01 -11.08 6.41
C LYS A 70 4.35 -10.27 5.31
N ILE A 71 3.79 -10.94 4.30
CA ILE A 71 3.02 -10.29 3.22
C ILE A 71 1.83 -9.53 3.81
N ALA A 72 1.05 -10.14 4.71
CA ALA A 72 -0.08 -9.51 5.37
C ALA A 72 0.33 -8.25 6.15
N SER A 73 1.41 -8.35 6.94
CA SER A 73 1.94 -7.23 7.72
C SER A 73 2.40 -6.06 6.83
N THR A 74 3.23 -6.34 5.81
CA THR A 74 3.71 -5.31 4.87
C THR A 74 2.56 -4.69 4.07
N SER A 75 1.61 -5.50 3.60
CA SER A 75 0.44 -5.03 2.85
C SER A 75 -0.46 -4.15 3.71
N SER A 76 -0.68 -4.54 4.97
CA SER A 76 -1.44 -3.73 5.93
C SER A 76 -0.77 -2.38 6.17
N ALA A 77 0.55 -2.36 6.40
CA ALA A 77 1.31 -1.13 6.58
C ALA A 77 1.19 -0.20 5.36
N PHE A 78 1.26 -0.75 4.14
CA PHE A 78 1.05 0.00 2.91
C PHE A 78 -0.37 0.62 2.85
N GLY A 79 -1.40 -0.13 3.24
CA GLY A 79 -2.77 0.38 3.32
C GLY A 79 -2.95 1.57 4.26
N LYS A 80 -2.20 1.62 5.37
CA LYS A 80 -2.24 2.73 6.32
C LYS A 80 -1.75 4.05 5.70
N ILE A 81 -0.77 3.98 4.78
CA ILE A 81 -0.28 5.16 4.06
C ILE A 81 -1.43 5.83 3.30
N PHE A 82 -2.27 5.04 2.62
CA PHE A 82 -3.41 5.56 1.87
C PHE A 82 -4.51 6.17 2.73
N ALA A 83 -4.65 5.76 3.99
CA ALA A 83 -5.59 6.40 4.91
C ALA A 83 -5.22 7.86 5.18
N GLN A 84 -3.91 8.17 5.18
CA GLN A 84 -3.43 9.54 5.31
C GLN A 84 -3.69 10.36 4.03
N LEU A 85 -3.85 9.70 2.88
CA LEU A 85 -4.10 10.35 1.59
C LEU A 85 -5.58 10.69 1.34
N CYS A 86 -6.50 10.33 2.26
CA CYS A 86 -7.91 10.69 2.14
C CYS A 86 -8.15 12.20 2.04
N ILE A 87 -7.31 13.01 2.69
CA ILE A 87 -7.39 14.48 2.63
C ILE A 87 -7.12 15.02 1.22
N PHE A 88 -6.43 14.25 0.37
CA PHE A 88 -6.18 14.57 -1.04
C PHE A 88 -7.23 13.94 -1.99
N GLY A 89 -8.31 13.37 -1.44
CA GLY A 89 -9.40 12.78 -2.20
C GLY A 89 -9.23 11.29 -2.52
N PHE A 90 -8.28 10.58 -1.88
CA PHE A 90 -8.19 9.12 -2.05
C PHE A 90 -9.45 8.41 -1.52
N ARG A 91 -9.91 7.41 -2.27
CA ARG A 91 -11.04 6.56 -1.90
C ARG A 91 -10.70 5.08 -2.05
N PRO A 92 -11.22 4.19 -1.18
CA PRO A 92 -10.86 2.77 -1.18
C PRO A 92 -11.32 2.01 -2.42
N ASP A 93 -12.30 2.52 -3.18
CA ASP A 93 -12.69 1.95 -4.47
C ASP A 93 -11.59 2.07 -5.54
N LEU A 94 -10.61 2.97 -5.35
CA LEU A 94 -9.47 3.11 -6.25
C LEU A 94 -8.42 2.01 -6.07
N PHE A 95 -8.47 1.25 -4.97
CA PHE A 95 -7.51 0.16 -4.75
C PHE A 95 -7.58 -0.92 -5.82
N SER A 96 -8.76 -1.22 -6.39
CA SER A 96 -8.85 -2.18 -7.50
C SER A 96 -8.05 -1.73 -8.71
N VAL A 97 -8.11 -0.43 -9.04
CA VAL A 97 -7.37 0.16 -10.17
C VAL A 97 -5.86 0.02 -9.98
N ILE A 98 -5.38 0.24 -8.74
CA ILE A 98 -3.96 0.06 -8.41
C ILE A 98 -3.58 -1.41 -8.56
N ALA A 99 -4.39 -2.33 -8.00
CA ALA A 99 -4.13 -3.77 -8.07
C ALA A 99 -4.04 -4.27 -9.53
N ASP A 100 -5.01 -3.89 -10.37
CA ASP A 100 -5.04 -4.27 -11.79
C ASP A 100 -3.84 -3.72 -12.56
N SER A 101 -3.43 -2.48 -12.22
CA SER A 101 -2.24 -1.85 -12.78
C SER A 101 -0.95 -2.57 -12.36
N MET A 102 -0.86 -2.98 -11.09
CA MET A 102 0.28 -3.76 -10.57
C MET A 102 0.38 -5.12 -11.26
N VAL A 103 -0.72 -5.87 -11.36
CA VAL A 103 -0.75 -7.16 -12.05
C VAL A 103 -0.27 -7.00 -13.49
N THR A 104 -0.82 -6.02 -14.21
CA THR A 104 -0.50 -5.79 -15.62
C THR A 104 0.98 -5.47 -15.82
N GLU A 105 1.54 -4.53 -15.06
CA GLU A 105 2.95 -4.14 -15.21
C GLU A 105 3.91 -5.23 -14.76
N CYS A 106 3.58 -5.99 -13.71
CA CYS A 106 4.43 -7.10 -13.25
C CYS A 106 4.47 -8.26 -14.26
N VAL A 107 3.33 -8.62 -14.85
CA VAL A 107 3.27 -9.64 -15.92
C VAL A 107 4.06 -9.19 -17.15
N ARG A 108 3.94 -7.90 -17.54
CA ARG A 108 4.69 -7.34 -18.68
C ARG A 108 6.19 -7.33 -18.44
N ASN A 109 6.63 -7.18 -17.20
CA ASN A 109 8.04 -7.19 -16.84
C ASN A 109 8.69 -8.57 -17.05
N GLY A 110 7.92 -9.66 -16.93
CA GLY A 110 8.42 -11.04 -17.11
C GLY A 110 8.55 -11.53 -18.56
N GLY A 111 8.30 -10.69 -19.56
CA GLY A 111 8.42 -11.06 -20.98
C GLY A 111 7.22 -11.82 -21.56
N ALA A 112 7.44 -12.55 -22.65
CA ALA A 112 6.36 -13.15 -23.46
C ALA A 112 5.99 -14.59 -23.08
N HIS A 113 6.85 -15.34 -22.41
CA HIS A 113 6.61 -16.76 -22.13
C HIS A 113 5.62 -16.96 -20.97
N LYS A 114 4.56 -17.75 -21.19
CA LYS A 114 3.54 -18.16 -20.19
C LYS A 114 2.81 -17.00 -19.51
N ARG A 115 2.37 -16.01 -20.31
CA ARG A 115 1.65 -14.82 -19.82
C ARG A 115 0.35 -15.16 -19.09
N CYS A 116 -0.43 -16.13 -19.56
CA CYS A 116 -1.70 -16.50 -18.93
C CYS A 116 -1.50 -17.07 -17.52
N GLU A 117 -0.57 -17.99 -17.34
CA GLU A 117 -0.36 -18.59 -16.01
C GLU A 117 0.38 -17.64 -15.06
N THR A 118 1.25 -16.79 -15.58
CA THR A 118 1.89 -15.73 -14.81
C THR A 118 0.86 -14.69 -14.37
N LEU A 119 -0.08 -14.33 -15.25
CA LEU A 119 -1.22 -13.48 -14.91
C LEU A 119 -2.05 -14.09 -13.78
N ILE A 120 -2.42 -15.37 -13.87
CA ILE A 120 -3.20 -16.05 -12.83
C ILE A 120 -2.45 -16.03 -11.49
N ALA A 121 -1.15 -16.34 -11.50
CA ALA A 121 -0.32 -16.32 -10.29
C ALA A 121 -0.28 -14.92 -9.66
N TRP A 122 -0.05 -13.87 -10.46
CA TRP A 122 -0.04 -12.49 -9.98
C TRP A 122 -1.40 -12.06 -9.46
N SER A 123 -2.50 -12.39 -10.14
CA SER A 123 -3.85 -12.06 -9.68
C SER A 123 -4.15 -12.68 -8.32
N GLN A 124 -3.77 -13.95 -8.09
CA GLN A 124 -3.93 -14.62 -6.80
C GLN A 124 -3.14 -13.92 -5.69
N LEU A 125 -1.86 -13.59 -5.95
CA LEU A 125 -1.03 -12.87 -4.98
C LEU A 125 -1.60 -11.47 -4.71
N MET A 126 -2.01 -10.76 -5.75
CA MET A 126 -2.53 -9.39 -5.64
C MET A 126 -3.84 -9.36 -4.87
N GLN A 127 -4.71 -10.36 -5.05
CA GLN A 127 -5.94 -10.50 -4.27
C GLN A 127 -5.64 -10.64 -2.78
N PHE A 128 -4.64 -11.46 -2.42
CA PHE A 128 -4.20 -11.61 -1.03
C PHE A 128 -3.58 -10.32 -0.48
N ILE A 129 -2.67 -9.68 -1.22
CA ILE A 129 -2.07 -8.38 -0.86
C ILE A 129 -3.17 -7.35 -0.60
N PHE A 130 -4.08 -7.16 -1.57
CA PHE A 130 -5.07 -6.08 -1.50
C PHE A 130 -6.23 -6.36 -0.54
N SER A 131 -6.44 -7.60 -0.11
CA SER A 131 -7.27 -7.86 1.07
C SER A 131 -6.64 -7.20 2.30
N ASN A 132 -5.36 -7.49 2.55
CA ASN A 132 -4.63 -6.95 3.70
C ASN A 132 -4.38 -5.43 3.61
N VAL A 133 -4.19 -4.88 2.40
CA VAL A 133 -4.12 -3.41 2.18
C VAL A 133 -5.42 -2.75 2.65
N ARG A 134 -6.58 -3.30 2.30
CA ARG A 134 -7.87 -2.77 2.74
C ARG A 134 -8.02 -2.87 4.26
N ASP A 135 -7.60 -3.99 4.86
CA ASP A 135 -7.63 -4.16 6.31
C ASP A 135 -6.78 -3.09 7.02
N GLY A 136 -5.56 -2.85 6.54
CA GLY A 136 -4.67 -1.81 7.04
C GLY A 136 -5.28 -0.40 6.90
N TYR A 137 -5.80 -0.08 5.72
CA TYR A 137 -6.47 1.18 5.44
C TYR A 137 -7.64 1.42 6.42
N TYR A 138 -8.56 0.47 6.55
CA TYR A 138 -9.72 0.63 7.43
C TYR A 138 -9.34 0.64 8.91
N SER A 139 -8.29 -0.09 9.30
CA SER A 139 -7.76 -0.05 10.66
C SER A 139 -7.28 1.35 11.03
N GLU A 140 -6.51 1.98 10.14
CA GLU A 140 -6.00 3.34 10.32
C GLU A 140 -7.13 4.38 10.35
N ILE A 141 -8.09 4.30 9.42
CA ILE A 141 -9.26 5.19 9.40
C ILE A 141 -10.04 5.10 10.72
N ARG A 142 -10.24 3.89 11.27
CA ARG A 142 -10.89 3.71 12.57
C ARG A 142 -10.08 4.33 13.70
N GLN A 143 -8.76 4.19 13.69
CA GLN A 143 -7.87 4.77 14.68
C GLN A 143 -7.91 6.30 14.65
N GLN A 144 -7.82 6.90 13.46
CA GLN A 144 -7.93 8.34 13.26
C GLN A 144 -9.25 8.89 13.81
N ARG A 145 -10.38 8.25 13.49
CA ARG A 145 -11.70 8.62 14.01
C ARG A 145 -11.77 8.57 15.53
N ARG A 146 -11.21 7.54 16.16
CA ARG A 146 -11.15 7.42 17.63
C ARG A 146 -10.33 8.57 18.22
N SER A 147 -9.14 8.82 17.67
CA SER A 147 -8.26 9.90 18.15
C SER A 147 -8.86 11.30 18.01
N SER A 148 -9.76 11.52 17.05
CA SER A 148 -10.50 12.78 16.88
C SER A 148 -11.66 12.98 17.86
N LEU A 149 -12.01 11.97 18.68
CA LEU A 149 -13.10 12.11 19.66
C LEU A 149 -12.69 13.05 20.81
N PRO A 150 -13.56 13.99 21.22
CA PRO A 150 -13.26 14.95 22.30
C PRO A 150 -12.81 14.28 23.60
N GLN A 151 -13.42 13.15 23.99
CA GLN A 151 -13.03 12.40 25.18
C GLN A 151 -11.58 11.91 25.12
N GLN A 152 -11.11 11.43 23.96
CA GLN A 152 -9.74 10.92 23.83
C GLN A 152 -8.71 12.07 23.82
N GLN A 153 -9.07 13.22 23.23
CA GLN A 153 -8.25 14.44 23.30
C GLN A 153 -8.17 14.99 24.73
N LEU A 154 -9.26 14.94 25.51
CA LEU A 154 -9.27 15.34 26.91
C LEU A 154 -8.39 14.42 27.77
N PHE A 155 -8.45 13.10 27.56
CA PHE A 155 -7.54 12.16 28.24
C PHE A 155 -6.07 12.43 27.91
N LEU A 156 -5.73 12.70 26.64
CA LEU A 156 -4.37 13.06 26.24
C LEU A 156 -3.92 14.39 26.87
N LYS A 157 -4.81 15.39 26.91
CA LYS A 157 -4.53 16.70 27.52
C LYS A 157 -4.36 16.59 29.04
N GLN A 158 -5.12 15.74 29.72
CA GLN A 158 -4.94 15.44 31.15
C GLN A 158 -3.62 14.70 31.41
N LYS A 159 -3.29 13.71 30.58
CA LYS A 159 -2.03 12.95 30.72
C LYS A 159 -0.80 13.82 30.48
N HIS A 160 -0.86 14.74 29.52
CA HIS A 160 0.21 15.71 29.29
C HIS A 160 0.39 16.68 30.47
N ASN A 161 -0.71 17.17 31.06
CA ASN A 161 -0.67 18.01 32.27
C ASN A 161 -0.09 17.27 33.49
N LEU A 162 -0.38 15.98 33.65
CA LEU A 162 0.22 15.20 34.74
C LEU A 162 1.74 15.09 34.61
N ASN A 163 2.23 14.86 33.39
CA ASN A 163 3.67 14.69 33.14
C ASN A 163 4.47 15.98 33.35
N THR A 164 3.89 17.15 33.05
CA THR A 164 4.53 18.46 33.30
C THR A 164 4.55 18.84 34.78
N ILE A 165 3.61 18.35 35.60
CA ILE A 165 3.63 18.56 37.05
C ILE A 165 4.75 17.73 37.69
N THR A 166 4.91 16.48 37.27
CA THR A 166 5.96 15.59 37.81
C THR A 166 7.38 16.07 37.48
N THR A 167 7.61 16.73 36.33
CA THR A 167 8.93 17.28 35.98
C THR A 167 9.28 18.57 36.73
N ARG A 168 8.28 19.30 37.26
CA ARG A 168 8.51 20.52 38.05
C ARG A 168 8.71 20.26 39.54
N GLY A 169 8.47 19.03 40.03
CA GLY A 169 8.67 18.64 41.42
C GLY A 169 10.04 18.02 41.75
N SER A 170 11.02 18.13 40.84
CA SER A 170 12.39 17.61 41.02
C SER A 170 13.40 18.76 41.02
N LEU A 171 13.29 19.65 41.99
CA LEU A 171 14.32 20.62 42.39
C LEU A 171 14.36 20.69 43.91
#